data_AF-A0A9E2QXC1-F1
#
_entry.id   AF-A0A9E2QXC1-F1
#
_cell.length_a   1.000
_cell.length_b   1.000
_cell.length_c   1.000
_cell.angle_alpha   90.00
_cell.angle_beta   90.00
_cell.angle_gamma   90.00
#
_symmetry.space_group_name_H-M   'P 1'
#
loop_
_entity.id
_entity.type
_entity.pdbx_description
1 polymer ?
#
loop_
_entity_poly.entity_id
_entity_poly.type
_entity_poly.pdbx_seq_one_letter_code
_entity_poly.pdbx_strand_id
1 'polypeptide(L)'
;MYQVSPESSQHDFLQLWDAAKAHLDLQVDGGIRFWLCMWPWPSAIEHHCFRLGNQIFLIRVVDADGRIEGPGSLASMRAAARGLRAHFCLLPMKRSRMDGRWLADRGGWGLVSAQTGQPVDPVALVTEEAVVMTDWEVHHFAVGALSHALKEHGRIVTGWHCDPRVFPTIWFSTQSEEQQWIVVGAARYPKTPSKPRHWRSIVEQCRANSSRGHFQPVVISCDSKAEEMIPTQGPLLRGHPLQAFYPEGGMPSWAE
;
A
#
# COMPACT_ATOMS: atom_id res chain seq x y z
N MET A 1 -15.45 -16.83 3.52
CA MET A 1 -14.63 -17.99 3.95
C MET A 1 -13.44 -18.02 2.99
N TYR A 2 -12.25 -17.62 3.44
CA TYR A 2 -11.05 -17.59 2.59
C TYR A 2 -10.57 -19.02 2.40
N GLN A 3 -10.55 -19.51 1.15
CA GLN A 3 -9.90 -20.78 0.85
C GLN A 3 -8.39 -20.57 1.01
N VAL A 4 -7.78 -21.32 1.93
CA VAL A 4 -6.33 -21.37 2.09
C VAL A 4 -5.82 -22.24 0.94
N SER A 5 -5.15 -21.63 -0.04
CA SER A 5 -4.45 -22.37 -1.10
C SER A 5 -3.37 -23.27 -0.48
N PRO A 6 -3.06 -24.44 -1.07
CA PRO A 6 -2.00 -25.33 -0.58
C PRO A 6 -0.68 -24.61 -0.35
N GLU A 7 0.07 -24.97 0.70
CA GLU A 7 1.35 -24.32 1.08
C GLU A 7 2.38 -24.27 -0.07
N SER A 8 2.41 -25.29 -0.93
CA SER A 8 3.29 -25.34 -2.12
C SER A 8 2.92 -24.29 -3.17
N SER A 9 1.63 -24.05 -3.40
CA SER A 9 1.15 -23.02 -4.33
C SER A 9 1.46 -21.61 -3.81
N GLN A 10 1.53 -21.42 -2.49
CA GLN A 10 1.92 -20.14 -1.89
C GLN A 10 3.41 -19.87 -2.07
N HIS A 11 4.27 -20.87 -1.87
CA HIS A 11 5.71 -20.70 -2.05
C HIS A 11 6.07 -20.36 -3.50
N ASP A 12 5.50 -21.08 -4.48
CA ASP A 12 5.77 -20.82 -5.89
C ASP A 12 5.25 -19.45 -6.33
N PHE A 13 4.11 -19.01 -5.78
CA PHE A 13 3.58 -17.67 -6.02
C PHE A 13 4.50 -16.59 -5.45
N LEU A 14 5.03 -16.76 -4.24
CA LEU A 14 5.96 -15.80 -3.63
C LEU A 14 7.22 -15.61 -4.48
N GLN A 15 7.79 -16.70 -5.01
CA GLN A 15 8.94 -16.59 -5.93
C GLN A 15 8.60 -15.82 -7.22
N LEU A 16 7.41 -16.09 -7.78
CA LEU A 16 6.90 -15.38 -8.96
C LEU A 16 6.67 -13.89 -8.65
N TRP A 17 6.15 -13.58 -7.46
CA TRP A 17 5.88 -12.24 -6.98
C TRP A 17 7.18 -11.45 -6.76
N ASP A 18 8.18 -12.04 -6.09
CA ASP A 18 9.49 -11.42 -5.88
C ASP A 18 10.24 -11.17 -7.20
N ALA A 19 10.19 -12.14 -8.12
CA ALA A 19 10.79 -11.98 -9.45
C ALA A 19 10.13 -10.87 -10.26
N ALA A 20 8.80 -10.72 -10.15
CA ALA A 20 8.07 -9.62 -10.77
C ALA A 20 8.49 -8.26 -10.21
N LYS A 21 8.73 -8.16 -8.90
CA LYS A 21 9.29 -6.96 -8.27
C LYS A 21 10.64 -6.60 -8.90
N ALA A 22 11.55 -7.57 -8.92
CA ALA A 22 12.91 -7.39 -9.41
C ALA A 22 12.90 -6.97 -10.88
N HIS A 23 12.03 -7.58 -11.70
CA HIS A 23 11.84 -7.19 -13.09
C HIS A 23 11.42 -5.72 -13.24
N LEU A 24 10.45 -5.26 -12.44
CA LEU A 24 9.96 -3.88 -12.48
C LEU A 24 11.00 -2.87 -12.00
N ASP A 25 11.77 -3.20 -10.96
CA ASP A 25 12.87 -2.33 -10.50
C ASP A 25 13.95 -2.15 -11.57
N LEU A 26 14.22 -3.18 -12.37
CA LEU A 26 15.22 -3.11 -13.45
C LEU A 26 14.78 -2.22 -14.64
N GLN A 27 13.52 -1.79 -14.70
CA GLN A 27 13.03 -0.93 -15.80
C GLN A 27 13.42 0.54 -15.64
N VAL A 28 13.93 0.93 -14.48
CA VAL A 28 14.30 2.33 -14.17
C VAL A 28 15.66 2.40 -13.49
N ASP A 29 16.44 3.41 -13.85
CA ASP A 29 17.77 3.61 -13.27
C ASP A 29 17.67 3.83 -11.75
N GLY A 30 18.30 2.95 -10.99
CA GLY A 30 18.27 2.98 -9.53
C GLY A 30 17.01 2.44 -8.87
N GLY A 31 16.14 1.73 -9.62
CA GLY A 31 14.97 1.05 -9.07
C GLY A 31 13.75 1.95 -8.84
N ILE A 32 12.59 1.33 -8.68
CA ILE A 32 11.36 2.07 -8.36
C ILE A 32 11.48 2.60 -6.93
N ARG A 33 11.48 3.93 -6.79
CA ARG A 33 11.66 4.60 -5.49
C ARG A 33 10.40 4.73 -4.65
N PHE A 34 9.23 4.72 -5.30
CA PHE A 34 7.95 4.95 -4.65
C PHE A 34 7.06 3.73 -4.77
N TRP A 35 7.37 2.71 -3.99
CA TRP A 35 6.48 1.58 -3.73
C TRP A 35 5.44 2.01 -2.68
N LEU A 36 4.15 1.94 -3.04
CA LEU A 36 3.05 2.21 -2.13
C LEU A 36 2.77 0.94 -1.33
N CYS A 37 2.39 -0.16 -1.99
CA CYS A 37 2.07 -1.42 -1.33
C CYS A 37 2.95 -2.55 -1.85
N MET A 38 3.47 -3.36 -0.93
CA MET A 38 4.31 -4.54 -1.18
C MET A 38 4.18 -5.58 -0.04
N TRP A 39 2.99 -6.11 0.22
CA TRP A 39 2.85 -7.17 1.25
C TRP A 39 2.04 -8.35 0.72
N PRO A 40 2.59 -9.57 0.78
CA PRO A 40 1.89 -10.79 0.34
C PRO A 40 1.02 -11.46 1.43
N TRP A 41 0.69 -10.84 2.57
CA TRP A 41 -0.06 -11.51 3.66
C TRP A 41 -0.71 -10.53 4.68
N PRO A 42 -1.84 -10.86 5.37
CA PRO A 42 -3.06 -11.60 5.02
C PRO A 42 -4.23 -10.61 4.81
N SER A 43 -4.42 -10.09 3.60
CA SER A 43 -5.75 -9.64 3.15
C SER A 43 -5.77 -9.39 1.64
N ALA A 44 -5.58 -10.47 0.88
CA ALA A 44 -6.27 -10.73 -0.40
C ALA A 44 -6.24 -9.65 -1.51
N ILE A 45 -5.28 -8.73 -1.48
CA ILE A 45 -5.10 -7.67 -2.47
C ILE A 45 -3.60 -7.57 -2.77
N GLU A 46 -3.04 -8.66 -3.29
CA GLU A 46 -1.61 -8.74 -3.56
C GLU A 46 -1.28 -7.99 -4.84
N HIS A 47 -0.62 -6.86 -4.61
CA HIS A 47 -0.28 -5.91 -5.62
C HIS A 47 1.12 -5.38 -5.41
N HIS A 48 1.82 -5.33 -6.52
CA HIS A 48 2.87 -4.34 -6.69
C HIS A 48 2.15 -3.03 -6.99
N CYS A 49 2.18 -2.09 -6.05
CA CYS A 49 1.63 -0.76 -6.28
C CYS A 49 2.78 0.24 -6.22
N PHE A 50 3.02 0.96 -7.32
CA PHE A 50 4.08 1.96 -7.36
C PHE A 50 3.61 3.24 -8.04
N ARG A 51 4.34 4.32 -7.78
CA ARG A 51 4.15 5.61 -8.45
C ARG A 51 5.37 5.93 -9.30
N LEU A 52 5.11 6.36 -10.52
CA LEU A 52 6.09 6.97 -11.42
C LEU A 52 5.55 8.33 -11.86
N GLY A 53 6.31 9.40 -11.63
CA GLY A 53 5.82 10.77 -11.80
C GLY A 53 4.52 11.01 -11.01
N ASN A 54 3.47 11.48 -11.70
CA ASN A 54 2.13 11.71 -11.14
C ASN A 54 1.16 10.52 -11.32
N GLN A 55 1.62 9.40 -11.88
CA GLN A 55 0.78 8.22 -12.17
C GLN A 55 1.03 7.09 -11.15
N ILE A 56 -0.05 6.41 -10.75
CA ILE A 56 0.02 5.21 -9.91
C ILE A 56 -0.32 3.99 -10.77
N PHE A 57 0.45 2.93 -10.58
CA PHE A 57 0.29 1.65 -11.26
C PHE A 57 -0.02 0.58 -10.23
N LEU A 58 -1.13 -0.13 -10.43
CA LEU A 58 -1.53 -1.25 -9.61
C LEU A 58 -1.36 -2.52 -10.43
N ILE A 59 -0.41 -3.36 -10.05
CA ILE A 59 -0.02 -4.53 -10.81
C ILE A 59 -0.53 -5.80 -10.13
N ARG A 60 -1.22 -6.65 -10.88
CA ARG A 60 -1.46 -8.04 -10.50
C ARG A 60 -0.47 -8.93 -11.23
N VAL A 61 0.36 -9.65 -10.50
CA VAL A 61 1.27 -10.64 -11.07
C VAL A 61 0.46 -11.91 -11.37
N VAL A 62 0.65 -12.48 -12.55
CA VAL A 62 -0.05 -13.70 -12.97
C VAL A 62 0.92 -14.67 -13.61
N ASP A 63 0.73 -15.97 -13.39
CA ASP A 63 1.44 -16.99 -14.16
C ASP A 63 0.87 -17.03 -15.59
N ALA A 64 1.73 -16.79 -16.57
CA ALA A 64 1.37 -16.78 -17.99
C ALA A 64 0.87 -18.15 -18.48
N ASP A 65 1.33 -19.25 -17.85
CA ASP A 65 0.87 -20.61 -18.16
C ASP A 65 -0.38 -21.02 -17.34
N GLY A 66 -0.85 -20.15 -16.42
CA GLY A 66 -2.07 -20.35 -15.65
C GLY A 66 -2.03 -21.49 -14.62
N ARG A 67 -0.83 -21.91 -14.19
CA ARG A 67 -0.66 -23.05 -13.28
C ARG A 67 -0.69 -22.63 -11.82
N ILE A 68 -0.28 -21.38 -11.54
CA ILE A 68 -0.30 -20.80 -10.20
C ILE A 68 -1.39 -19.74 -10.14
N GLU A 69 -2.37 -19.95 -9.26
CA GLU A 69 -3.38 -18.95 -8.96
C GLU A 69 -2.91 -18.06 -7.81
N GLY A 70 -2.76 -16.77 -8.11
CA GLY A 70 -2.45 -15.75 -7.11
C GLY A 70 -3.70 -15.31 -6.33
N PRO A 71 -3.54 -14.84 -5.08
CA PRO A 71 -4.64 -14.43 -4.23
C PRO A 71 -5.34 -13.15 -4.71
N GLY A 72 -6.57 -12.97 -4.23
CA GLY A 72 -7.43 -11.84 -4.62
C GLY A 72 -8.13 -12.03 -5.96
N SER A 73 -9.21 -11.27 -6.18
CA SER A 73 -10.03 -11.37 -7.40
C SER A 73 -9.75 -10.20 -8.34
N LEU A 74 -9.97 -10.37 -9.66
CA LEU A 74 -9.90 -9.22 -10.59
C LEU A 74 -10.88 -8.10 -10.22
N ALA A 75 -12.03 -8.43 -9.62
CA ALA A 75 -13.04 -7.46 -9.19
C ALA A 75 -12.55 -6.61 -8.00
N SER A 76 -12.14 -7.30 -6.93
CA SER A 76 -11.00 -6.96 -6.08
C SER A 76 -10.17 -5.74 -6.44
N MET A 77 -9.23 -6.06 -7.33
CA MET A 77 -8.16 -5.23 -7.80
C MET A 77 -8.69 -4.04 -8.61
N ARG A 78 -9.72 -4.28 -9.42
CA ARG A 78 -10.37 -3.20 -10.21
C ARG A 78 -11.02 -2.16 -9.29
N ALA A 79 -11.62 -2.57 -8.18
CA ALA A 79 -12.16 -1.63 -7.20
C ALA A 79 -11.05 -0.82 -6.51
N ALA A 80 -9.95 -1.47 -6.12
CA ALA A 80 -8.78 -0.79 -5.54
C ALA A 80 -8.15 0.22 -6.53
N ALA A 81 -7.96 -0.18 -7.79
CA ALA A 81 -7.42 0.70 -8.84
C ALA A 81 -8.30 1.93 -9.07
N ARG A 82 -9.64 1.78 -9.02
CA ARG A 82 -10.55 2.93 -9.10
C ARG A 82 -10.40 3.86 -7.90
N GLY A 83 -10.33 3.31 -6.68
CA GLY A 83 -10.12 4.10 -5.46
C GLY A 83 -8.81 4.89 -5.45
N LEU A 84 -7.75 4.29 -6.01
CA LEU A 84 -6.43 4.92 -6.18
C LEU A 84 -6.30 5.77 -7.44
N ARG A 85 -7.31 5.80 -8.35
CA ARG A 85 -7.15 6.32 -9.72
C ARG A 85 -5.84 5.84 -10.36
N ALA A 86 -5.59 4.54 -10.27
CA ALA A 86 -4.38 3.87 -10.73
C ALA A 86 -4.61 3.14 -12.06
N HIS A 87 -3.55 3.00 -12.84
CA HIS A 87 -3.51 2.12 -14.01
C HIS A 87 -3.47 0.67 -13.55
N PHE A 88 -4.58 -0.06 -13.73
CA PHE A 88 -4.65 -1.47 -13.38
C PHE A 88 -4.00 -2.33 -14.47
N CYS A 89 -2.86 -2.93 -14.15
CA CYS A 89 -2.08 -3.73 -15.08
C CYS A 89 -1.95 -5.18 -14.60
N LEU A 90 -1.77 -6.09 -15.54
CA LEU A 90 -1.26 -7.42 -15.29
C LEU A 90 0.22 -7.46 -15.65
N LEU A 91 0.99 -8.23 -14.90
CA LEU A 91 2.35 -8.60 -15.25
C LEU A 91 2.39 -10.12 -15.39
N PRO A 92 2.21 -10.65 -16.62
CA PRO A 92 2.36 -12.08 -16.88
C PRO A 92 3.82 -12.49 -16.73
N MET A 93 4.06 -13.46 -15.85
CA MET A 93 5.36 -14.04 -15.58
C MET A 93 5.38 -15.48 -16.06
N LYS A 94 6.50 -15.92 -16.64
CA LYS A 94 6.68 -17.29 -17.12
C LYS A 94 7.92 -17.91 -16.52
N ARG A 95 7.82 -19.20 -16.18
CA ARG A 95 8.96 -19.95 -15.68
C ARG A 95 9.83 -20.41 -16.84
N SER A 96 11.08 -19.97 -16.86
CA SER A 96 12.09 -20.38 -17.82
C SER A 96 12.32 -21.90 -17.72
N ARG A 97 12.30 -22.58 -18.87
CA ARG A 97 12.57 -24.03 -18.94
C ARG A 97 14.05 -24.36 -18.80
N MET A 98 14.94 -23.39 -19.01
CA MET A 98 16.39 -23.62 -18.99
C MET A 98 16.98 -23.56 -17.59
N ASP A 99 16.55 -22.59 -16.78
CA ASP A 99 17.13 -22.31 -15.46
C ASP A 99 16.09 -22.21 -14.33
N GLY A 100 14.80 -22.43 -14.64
CA GLY A 100 13.72 -22.45 -13.65
C GLY A 100 13.35 -21.10 -13.06
N ARG A 101 13.95 -19.99 -13.52
CA ARG A 101 13.67 -18.64 -13.02
C ARG A 101 12.38 -18.08 -13.61
N TRP A 102 11.70 -17.22 -12.86
CA TRP A 102 10.55 -16.44 -13.35
C TRP A 102 11.04 -15.21 -14.10
N LEU A 103 10.49 -15.00 -15.30
CA LEU A 103 10.77 -13.85 -16.16
C LEU A 103 9.45 -13.25 -16.65
N ALA A 104 9.42 -11.96 -16.96
CA ALA A 104 8.26 -11.39 -17.63
C ALA A 104 8.05 -12.09 -18.99
N ASP A 105 6.82 -12.45 -19.29
CA ASP A 105 6.44 -13.12 -20.54
C ASP A 105 6.56 -12.16 -21.76
N ARG A 106 6.54 -10.85 -21.50
CA ARG A 106 6.64 -9.80 -22.51
C ARG A 106 7.88 -8.92 -22.26
N GLY A 107 8.44 -8.38 -23.35
CA GLY A 107 9.58 -7.47 -23.29
C GLY A 107 9.27 -6.10 -22.67
N GLY A 108 10.34 -5.34 -22.38
CA GLY A 108 10.26 -4.05 -21.69
C GLY A 108 9.66 -4.20 -20.29
N TRP A 109 8.71 -3.32 -19.96
CA TRP A 109 8.00 -3.37 -18.68
C TRP A 109 7.24 -4.67 -18.42
N GLY A 110 6.89 -5.43 -19.48
CA GLY A 110 6.10 -6.66 -19.35
C GLY A 110 4.63 -6.43 -18.98
N LEU A 111 4.22 -5.17 -18.79
CA LEU A 111 2.90 -4.79 -18.32
C LEU A 111 1.87 -4.77 -19.44
N VAL A 112 0.67 -5.24 -19.13
CA VAL A 112 -0.52 -5.10 -19.97
C VAL A 112 -1.66 -4.50 -19.19
N SER A 113 -2.46 -3.65 -19.84
CA SER A 113 -3.68 -3.12 -19.23
C SER A 113 -4.65 -4.27 -18.94
N ALA A 114 -5.10 -4.37 -17.70
CA ALA A 114 -6.11 -5.37 -17.31
C ALA A 114 -7.50 -5.07 -17.91
N GLN A 115 -7.66 -3.93 -18.58
CA GLN A 115 -8.91 -3.53 -19.24
C GLN A 115 -8.86 -3.82 -20.74
N THR A 116 -7.76 -3.49 -21.41
CA THR A 116 -7.66 -3.54 -22.88
C THR A 116 -6.75 -4.65 -23.40
N GLY A 117 -5.95 -5.28 -22.53
CA GLY A 117 -4.93 -6.25 -22.91
C GLY A 117 -3.73 -5.66 -23.67
N GLN A 118 -3.72 -4.35 -23.89
CA GLN A 118 -2.65 -3.66 -24.61
C GLN A 118 -1.41 -3.48 -23.73
N PRO A 119 -0.19 -3.48 -24.32
CA PRO A 119 1.03 -3.14 -23.59
C PRO A 119 0.93 -1.78 -22.90
N VAL A 120 1.50 -1.67 -21.71
CA VAL A 120 1.57 -0.42 -20.95
C VAL A 120 3.03 -0.04 -20.78
N ASP A 121 3.36 1.17 -21.20
CA ASP A 121 4.62 1.85 -20.84
C ASP A 121 4.32 2.91 -19.78
N PRO A 122 4.69 2.67 -18.51
CA PRO A 122 4.53 3.63 -17.43
C PRO A 122 5.13 5.01 -17.71
N VAL A 123 6.26 5.10 -18.40
CA VAL A 123 6.96 6.37 -18.66
C VAL A 123 6.11 7.24 -19.60
N ALA A 124 5.54 6.64 -20.64
CA ALA A 124 4.70 7.33 -21.62
C ALA A 124 3.38 7.87 -21.03
N LEU A 125 2.98 7.40 -19.85
CA LEU A 125 1.76 7.84 -19.16
C LEU A 125 2.01 8.96 -18.15
N VAL A 126 3.27 9.25 -17.81
CA VAL A 126 3.61 10.36 -16.91
C VAL A 126 3.28 11.69 -17.59
N THR A 127 2.64 12.59 -16.84
CA THR A 127 2.32 13.93 -17.31
C THR A 127 2.73 14.97 -16.27
N GLU A 128 2.76 16.24 -16.70
CA GLU A 128 2.96 17.40 -15.82
C GLU A 128 1.64 17.89 -15.18
N GLU A 129 0.52 17.19 -15.41
CA GLU A 129 -0.76 17.57 -14.84
C GLU A 129 -0.75 17.40 -13.31
N ALA A 130 -1.22 18.42 -12.59
CA ALA A 130 -1.40 18.34 -11.16
C ALA A 130 -2.54 17.36 -10.81
N VAL A 131 -2.19 16.21 -10.24
CA VAL A 131 -3.17 15.20 -9.83
C VAL A 131 -3.43 15.30 -8.33
N VAL A 132 -4.65 15.65 -7.95
CA VAL A 132 -5.10 15.63 -6.56
C VAL A 132 -5.17 14.20 -6.04
N MET A 133 -4.55 13.97 -4.87
CA MET A 133 -4.54 12.67 -4.18
C MET A 133 -5.95 12.25 -3.77
N THR A 134 -6.28 10.98 -4.01
CA THR A 134 -7.53 10.38 -3.52
C THR A 134 -7.47 10.11 -2.02
N ASP A 135 -8.63 9.84 -1.41
CA ASP A 135 -8.68 9.46 0.01
C ASP A 135 -7.86 8.21 0.32
N TRP A 136 -7.79 7.27 -0.62
CA TRP A 136 -6.96 6.08 -0.52
C TRP A 136 -5.48 6.42 -0.39
N GLU A 137 -4.99 7.36 -1.19
CA GLU A 137 -3.59 7.82 -1.14
C GLU A 137 -3.29 8.55 0.17
N VAL A 138 -4.24 9.36 0.66
CA VAL A 138 -4.13 10.07 1.94
C VAL A 138 -4.07 9.09 3.11
N HIS A 139 -4.92 8.06 3.12
CA HIS A 139 -4.87 7.00 4.12
C HIS A 139 -3.59 6.18 4.04
N HIS A 140 -3.13 5.87 2.82
CA HIS A 140 -1.87 5.17 2.60
C HIS A 140 -0.68 5.95 3.19
N PHE A 141 -0.61 7.25 2.91
CA PHE A 141 0.42 8.13 3.45
C PHE A 141 0.36 8.18 4.99
N ALA A 142 -0.83 8.34 5.58
CA ALA A 142 -1.01 8.37 7.03
C ALA A 142 -0.52 7.09 7.72
N VAL A 143 -0.87 5.92 7.16
CA VAL A 143 -0.40 4.61 7.66
C VAL A 143 1.12 4.50 7.56
N GLY A 144 1.70 4.93 6.43
CA GLY A 144 3.15 4.92 6.23
C GLY A 144 3.90 5.83 7.22
N ALA A 145 3.43 7.07 7.40
CA ALA A 145 4.00 8.02 8.35
C ALA A 145 3.93 7.49 9.79
N LEU A 146 2.79 6.95 10.21
CA LEU A 146 2.64 6.40 11.55
C LEU A 146 3.47 5.12 11.75
N SER A 147 3.57 4.27 10.73
CA SER A 147 4.43 3.08 10.76
C SER A 147 5.91 3.43 10.87
N HIS A 148 6.34 4.50 10.20
CA HIS A 148 7.69 5.02 10.32
C HIS A 148 7.95 5.55 11.73
N ALA A 149 7.06 6.39 12.26
CA ALA A 149 7.16 6.94 13.60
C ALA A 149 7.19 5.83 14.69
N LEU A 150 6.35 4.79 14.55
CA LEU A 150 6.38 3.59 15.40
C LEU A 150 7.77 2.94 15.45
N LYS A 151 8.40 2.76 14.28
CA LYS A 151 9.74 2.15 14.16
C LYS A 151 10.82 3.04 14.79
N GLU A 152 10.76 4.36 14.61
CA GLU A 152 11.67 5.29 15.26
C GLU A 152 11.59 5.22 16.79
N HIS A 153 10.44 4.84 17.34
CA HIS A 153 10.22 4.64 18.78
C HIS A 153 10.44 3.17 19.23
N GLY A 154 11.22 2.41 18.45
CA GLY A 154 11.64 1.06 18.80
C GLY A 154 10.52 0.01 18.81
N ARG A 155 9.39 0.27 18.13
CA ARG A 155 8.31 -0.70 17.95
C ARG A 155 8.54 -1.54 16.69
N ILE A 156 8.12 -2.80 16.73
CA ILE A 156 8.22 -3.71 15.58
C ILE A 156 6.86 -3.75 14.88
N VAL A 157 6.77 -3.11 13.72
CA VAL A 157 5.55 -3.17 12.90
C VAL A 157 5.45 -4.56 12.25
N THR A 158 4.43 -5.32 12.60
CA THR A 158 4.21 -6.70 12.16
C THR A 158 3.26 -6.81 10.97
N GLY A 159 2.45 -5.76 10.72
CA GLY A 159 1.62 -5.67 9.52
C GLY A 159 0.78 -4.40 9.48
N TRP A 160 0.17 -4.11 8.33
CA TRP A 160 -0.80 -3.03 8.20
C TRP A 160 -1.70 -3.20 6.97
N HIS A 161 -2.80 -2.47 6.93
CA HIS A 161 -3.57 -2.23 5.70
C HIS A 161 -4.07 -0.79 5.64
N CYS A 162 -4.30 -0.30 4.41
CA CYS A 162 -4.64 1.10 4.13
C CYS A 162 -6.06 1.29 3.56
N ASP A 163 -6.86 0.22 3.42
CA ASP A 163 -8.19 0.32 2.82
C ASP A 163 -9.15 1.13 3.73
N PRO A 164 -9.63 2.30 3.27
CA PRO A 164 -10.48 3.18 4.07
C PRO A 164 -11.85 2.55 4.40
N ARG A 165 -12.28 1.50 3.69
CA ARG A 165 -13.59 0.84 3.88
C ARG A 165 -13.58 -0.14 5.05
N VAL A 166 -12.41 -0.63 5.44
CA VAL A 166 -12.25 -1.62 6.52
C VAL A 166 -11.40 -1.08 7.67
N PHE A 167 -11.31 0.24 7.80
CA PHE A 167 -10.58 0.96 8.84
C PHE A 167 -9.07 0.66 8.83
N PRO A 168 -8.24 1.54 8.22
CA PRO A 168 -6.80 1.32 8.12
C PRO A 168 -6.18 1.01 9.47
N THR A 169 -5.54 -0.14 9.60
CA THR A 169 -5.01 -0.64 10.86
C THR A 169 -3.54 -1.00 10.71
N ILE A 170 -2.75 -0.69 11.74
CA ILE A 170 -1.36 -1.11 11.91
C ILE A 170 -1.32 -2.08 13.09
N TRP A 171 -0.68 -3.24 12.89
CA TRP A 171 -0.30 -4.18 13.94
C TRP A 171 1.18 -4.04 14.25
N PHE A 172 1.50 -4.03 15.53
CA PHE A 172 2.87 -3.89 16.00
C PHE A 172 3.06 -4.56 17.36
N SER A 173 4.31 -4.87 17.70
CA SER A 173 4.69 -5.29 19.05
C SER A 173 5.58 -4.28 19.73
N THR A 174 5.48 -4.26 21.06
CA THR A 174 6.46 -3.59 21.92
C THR A 174 7.73 -4.42 22.02
N GLN A 175 8.77 -3.85 22.65
CA GLN A 175 10.00 -4.60 22.97
C GLN A 175 9.74 -5.80 23.90
N SER A 176 8.66 -5.78 24.68
CA SER A 176 8.21 -6.90 25.52
C SER A 176 7.35 -7.92 24.78
N GLU A 177 7.40 -7.92 23.43
CA GLU A 177 6.64 -8.82 22.53
C GLU A 177 5.11 -8.71 22.62
N GLU A 178 4.58 -7.70 23.29
CA GLU A 178 3.14 -7.53 23.44
C GLU A 178 2.55 -6.96 22.15
N GLN A 179 1.67 -7.73 21.51
CA GLN A 179 0.97 -7.31 20.29
C GLN A 179 -0.07 -6.22 20.60
N GLN A 180 -0.13 -5.21 19.75
CA GLN A 180 -1.09 -4.11 19.80
C GLN A 180 -1.52 -3.73 18.38
N TRP A 181 -2.60 -2.96 18.29
CA TRP A 181 -3.08 -2.42 17.02
C TRP A 181 -3.54 -0.96 17.13
N ILE A 182 -3.39 -0.22 16.04
CA ILE A 182 -3.85 1.17 15.91
C ILE A 182 -4.71 1.29 14.66
N VAL A 183 -5.93 1.81 14.81
CA VAL A 183 -6.75 2.30 13.71
C VAL A 183 -6.34 3.72 13.38
N VAL A 184 -5.95 3.94 12.13
CA VAL A 184 -5.48 5.23 11.62
C VAL A 184 -6.64 6.01 11.00
N GLY A 185 -7.01 7.12 11.64
CA GLY A 185 -7.89 8.12 11.05
C GLY A 185 -7.06 9.11 10.24
N ALA A 186 -7.29 9.22 8.92
CA ALA A 186 -6.59 10.17 8.08
C ALA A 186 -7.51 11.31 7.64
N ALA A 187 -7.01 12.54 7.63
CA ALA A 187 -7.74 13.69 7.09
C ALA A 187 -6.79 14.70 6.44
N ARG A 188 -7.33 15.50 5.51
CA ARG A 188 -6.62 16.67 4.97
C ARG A 188 -6.83 17.86 5.91
N TYR A 189 -5.77 18.60 6.19
CA TYR A 189 -5.83 19.85 6.95
C TYR A 189 -6.90 20.79 6.34
N PRO A 190 -7.69 21.52 7.15
CA PRO A 190 -7.66 21.63 8.62
C PRO A 190 -8.53 20.60 9.36
N LYS A 191 -9.02 19.55 8.70
CA LYS A 191 -9.92 18.59 9.35
C LYS A 191 -9.14 17.65 10.27
N THR A 192 -9.69 17.42 11.46
CA THR A 192 -9.24 16.36 12.37
C THR A 192 -10.16 15.15 12.24
N PRO A 193 -9.62 13.94 11.97
CA PRO A 193 -10.44 12.75 11.86
C PRO A 193 -10.94 12.32 13.24
N SER A 194 -12.24 12.04 13.33
CA SER A 194 -12.86 11.53 14.55
C SER A 194 -12.82 10.01 14.61
N LYS A 195 -12.81 9.46 15.83
CA LYS A 195 -12.91 8.02 16.08
C LYS A 195 -14.14 7.41 15.36
N PRO A 196 -14.01 6.25 14.69
CA PRO A 196 -15.12 5.62 13.98
C PRO A 196 -16.32 5.34 14.89
N ARG A 197 -17.55 5.61 14.40
CA ARG A 197 -18.79 5.38 15.16
C ARG A 197 -18.98 3.92 15.59
N HIS A 198 -18.50 2.97 14.79
CA HIS A 198 -18.62 1.53 15.05
C HIS A 198 -17.40 0.94 15.78
N TRP A 199 -16.72 1.74 16.62
CA TRP A 199 -15.49 1.36 17.33
C TRP A 199 -15.57 -0.01 18.01
N ARG A 200 -16.67 -0.33 18.70
CA ARG A 200 -16.85 -1.62 19.37
C ARG A 200 -16.73 -2.82 18.42
N SER A 201 -17.26 -2.69 17.20
CA SER A 201 -17.15 -3.74 16.18
C SER A 201 -15.71 -3.91 15.69
N ILE A 202 -14.96 -2.81 15.59
CA ILE A 202 -13.55 -2.85 15.17
C ILE A 202 -12.70 -3.53 16.25
N VAL A 203 -12.93 -3.17 17.52
CA VAL A 203 -12.27 -3.83 18.65
C VAL A 203 -12.53 -5.33 18.63
N GLU A 204 -13.77 -5.76 18.38
CA GLU A 204 -14.11 -7.19 18.30
C GLU A 204 -13.38 -7.90 17.15
N GLN A 205 -13.26 -7.26 15.98
CA GLN A 205 -12.53 -7.82 14.84
C GLN A 205 -11.03 -7.94 15.13
N CYS A 206 -10.46 -6.97 15.85
CA CYS A 206 -9.03 -6.97 16.17
C CYS A 206 -8.67 -7.81 17.40
N ARG A 207 -9.65 -8.22 18.23
CA ARG A 207 -9.43 -9.05 19.44
C ARG A 207 -8.70 -10.35 19.17
N ALA A 208 -8.89 -10.95 17.99
CA ALA A 208 -8.18 -12.15 17.59
C ALA A 208 -6.65 -11.97 17.56
N ASN A 209 -6.18 -10.72 17.37
CA ASN A 209 -4.75 -10.38 17.37
C ASN A 209 -4.29 -9.77 18.70
N SER A 210 -5.08 -8.87 19.30
CA SER A 210 -4.79 -8.29 20.62
C SER A 210 -6.00 -7.58 21.23
N SER A 211 -6.07 -7.55 22.56
CA SER A 211 -7.05 -6.75 23.32
C SER A 211 -6.67 -5.27 23.42
N ARG A 212 -5.43 -4.89 23.06
CA ARG A 212 -4.91 -3.52 23.16
C ARG A 212 -4.99 -2.81 21.82
N GLY A 213 -5.98 -1.92 21.72
CA GLY A 213 -6.30 -1.17 20.52
C GLY A 213 -6.40 0.32 20.72
N HIS A 214 -5.88 1.07 19.76
CA HIS A 214 -5.83 2.53 19.80
C HIS A 214 -6.47 3.14 18.55
N PHE A 215 -6.90 4.40 18.66
CA PHE A 215 -7.28 5.21 17.50
C PHE A 215 -6.30 6.37 17.40
N GLN A 216 -5.68 6.55 16.24
CA GLN A 216 -4.75 7.65 16.01
C GLN A 216 -5.23 8.55 14.88
N PRO A 217 -5.55 9.83 15.17
CA PRO A 217 -5.76 10.82 14.13
C PRO A 217 -4.43 11.26 13.51
N VAL A 218 -4.41 11.33 12.18
CA VAL A 218 -3.30 11.83 11.36
C VAL A 218 -3.87 12.86 10.39
N VAL A 219 -3.37 14.08 10.49
CA VAL A 219 -3.73 15.19 9.61
C VAL A 219 -2.61 15.41 8.61
N ILE A 220 -2.95 15.57 7.34
CA ILE A 220 -1.99 15.72 6.25
C ILE A 220 -2.17 17.08 5.59
N SER A 221 -1.08 17.82 5.40
CA SER A 221 -1.05 19.05 4.60
C SER A 221 -0.05 18.94 3.45
N CYS A 222 -0.19 19.83 2.47
CA CYS A 222 0.92 20.13 1.57
C CYS A 222 2.06 20.76 2.36
N ASP A 223 3.28 20.65 1.85
CA ASP A 223 4.46 21.18 2.52
C ASP A 223 4.25 22.64 2.95
N SER A 224 4.66 22.91 4.19
CA SER A 224 4.66 24.25 4.74
C SER A 224 5.83 25.02 4.13
N LYS A 225 5.81 26.36 4.21
CA LYS A 225 7.08 27.07 4.04
C LYS A 225 7.99 26.58 5.17
N ALA A 226 9.11 25.94 4.81
CA ALA A 226 10.00 25.18 5.69
C ALA A 226 10.48 25.91 6.96
N GLU A 227 10.26 27.23 7.04
CA GLU A 227 10.71 28.08 8.14
C GLU A 227 9.73 28.14 9.33
N GLU A 228 8.43 27.87 9.15
CA GLU A 228 7.42 28.12 10.20
C GLU A 228 6.64 26.86 10.66
N MET A 229 6.77 25.72 9.99
CA MET A 229 6.00 24.48 10.25
C MET A 229 4.46 24.70 10.33
N ILE A 230 3.93 25.76 9.71
CA ILE A 230 2.49 26.05 9.73
C ILE A 230 1.82 25.23 8.61
N PRO A 231 0.86 24.34 8.92
CA PRO A 231 0.14 23.58 7.91
C PRO A 231 -0.55 24.53 6.93
N THR A 232 -0.34 24.31 5.63
CA THR A 232 -0.99 25.10 4.59
C THR A 232 -2.28 24.43 4.13
N GLN A 233 -3.32 25.24 3.89
CA GLN A 233 -4.57 24.77 3.30
C GLN A 233 -4.40 24.67 1.79
N GLY A 234 -4.69 23.50 1.22
CA GLY A 234 -4.59 23.27 -0.22
C GLY A 234 -4.89 21.83 -0.61
N PRO A 235 -5.08 21.55 -1.91
CA PRO A 235 -5.17 20.18 -2.39
C PRO A 235 -3.83 19.46 -2.17
N LEU A 236 -3.89 18.23 -1.68
CA LEU A 236 -2.71 17.36 -1.65
C LEU A 236 -2.48 16.82 -3.07
N LEU A 237 -1.30 17.08 -3.62
CA LEU A 237 -0.96 16.75 -5.01
C LEU A 237 0.05 15.60 -5.06
N ARG A 238 -0.13 14.67 -6.00
CA ARG A 238 0.79 13.55 -6.20
C ARG A 238 2.18 14.03 -6.55
N GLY A 239 3.19 13.46 -5.90
CA GLY A 239 4.59 13.79 -6.16
C GLY A 239 5.05 15.11 -5.54
N HIS A 240 4.16 15.86 -4.88
CA HIS A 240 4.54 17.02 -4.08
C HIS A 240 4.84 16.60 -2.63
N PRO A 241 5.68 17.34 -1.91
CA PRO A 241 5.97 17.01 -0.53
C PRO A 241 4.73 17.19 0.36
N LEU A 242 4.63 16.32 1.37
CA LEU A 242 3.50 16.21 2.28
C LEU A 242 4.02 16.18 3.72
N GLN A 243 3.24 16.73 4.63
CA GLN A 243 3.55 16.71 6.06
C GLN A 243 2.42 16.05 6.84
N ALA A 244 2.75 15.19 7.81
CA ALA A 244 1.81 14.57 8.73
C ALA A 244 1.89 15.22 10.12
N PHE A 245 0.74 15.41 10.76
CA PHE A 245 0.60 15.99 12.09
C PHE A 245 -0.36 15.15 12.95
N TYR A 246 -0.15 15.19 14.27
CA TYR A 246 -0.92 14.44 15.26
C TYR A 246 -1.62 15.43 16.22
N PRO A 247 -2.91 15.74 15.99
CA PRO A 247 -3.59 16.90 16.60
C PRO A 247 -3.91 16.83 18.11
N GLU A 248 -3.46 15.79 18.83
CA GLU A 248 -3.66 15.64 20.29
C GLU A 248 -2.31 15.42 21.03
N GLY A 249 -1.37 16.35 20.91
CA GLY A 249 -0.27 16.51 21.88
C GLY A 249 1.00 15.67 21.71
N GLY A 250 1.25 15.08 20.54
CA GLY A 250 2.49 14.34 20.24
C GLY A 250 2.27 12.87 19.90
N MET A 251 3.36 12.12 19.73
CA MET A 251 3.30 10.66 19.60
C MET A 251 2.57 10.08 20.83
N PRO A 252 1.64 9.14 20.68
CA PRO A 252 0.77 8.77 21.79
C PRO A 252 1.53 8.08 22.92
N SER A 253 0.95 8.04 24.11
CA SER A 253 1.51 7.39 25.30
C SER A 253 1.77 5.88 25.19
N TRP A 254 1.48 5.25 24.04
CA TRP A 254 1.90 3.89 23.72
C TRP A 254 3.28 3.83 23.05
N ALA A 255 3.82 4.98 22.64
CA ALA A 255 5.14 5.15 22.04
C ALA A 255 6.25 5.36 23.08
N GLU A 256 5.88 5.78 24.29
CA GLU A 256 6.67 5.69 25.53
C GLU A 256 6.56 4.27 26.09
#